data_AF-A0A1B0DIE2-F1
#
_entry.id   AF-A0A1B0DIE2-F1
#
_cell.length_a   1.000
_cell.length_b   1.000
_cell.length_c   1.000
_cell.angle_alpha   90.00
_cell.angle_beta   90.00
_cell.angle_gamma   90.00
#
_symmetry.space_group_name_H-M   'P 1'
#
loop_
_entity.id
_entity.type
_entity.pdbx_description
1 polymer ?
#
loop_
_entity_poly.entity_id
_entity_poly.type
_entity_poly.pdbx_seq_one_letter_code
_entity_poly.pdbx_strand_id
1 'polypeptide(L)'
;MQQLREINFGDCLLKTRGATLLSEVLSDEHEALEILNLTNNEIGPNGGLSLASAMANKINLQSLLLDGNQFGQECREMIMEELRLFNLEHTLGSLEEDDSEGEEEYDEGEDEMEEEEIDTEDLEYIEDDDECAEDDEETDDAVEDAEQEIMPNRNVLRSEVTPVEAFCRAEQPTLAMFEEIDAKDRTAAFRNYLNGLPGEFYLVYLVFAILKCSALSLQSKEALAVSDDLFADALKYAQDKSQVNSVRNFFLIQLCLLRCEDKSFKPTYDPKACRISKSTH
;
A
#
# COMPACT_ATOMS: atom_id res chain seq x y z
N MET A 1 3.02 22.03 -4.08
CA MET A 1 1.66 22.31 -3.58
C MET A 1 0.82 21.12 -3.97
N GLN A 2 0.48 20.28 -3.01
CA GLN A 2 -0.43 19.15 -3.20
C GLN A 2 -1.81 19.72 -3.59
N GLN A 3 -2.42 19.19 -4.66
CA GLN A 3 -3.66 19.75 -5.25
C GLN A 3 -4.87 18.85 -5.04
N LEU A 4 -4.79 17.89 -4.12
CA LEU A 4 -5.89 16.98 -3.85
C LEU A 4 -7.06 17.75 -3.24
N ARG A 5 -8.17 17.85 -3.98
CA ARG A 5 -9.38 18.58 -3.57
C ARG A 5 -10.50 17.66 -3.11
N GLU A 6 -10.54 16.42 -3.59
CA GLU A 6 -11.61 15.48 -3.28
C GLU A 6 -11.05 14.08 -3.07
N ILE A 7 -11.40 13.48 -1.93
CA ILE A 7 -11.22 12.06 -1.64
C ILE A 7 -12.61 11.44 -1.50
N ASN A 8 -12.88 10.41 -2.29
CA ASN A 8 -14.11 9.65 -2.19
C ASN A 8 -13.81 8.16 -2.03
N PHE A 9 -13.93 7.70 -0.78
CA PHE A 9 -13.88 6.30 -0.37
C PHE A 9 -15.21 5.86 0.26
N GLY A 10 -16.35 6.39 -0.20
CA GLY A 10 -17.65 5.82 0.18
C GLY A 10 -17.73 4.33 -0.19
N ASP A 11 -18.36 3.53 0.68
CA ASP A 11 -18.56 2.07 0.49
C ASP A 11 -17.26 1.30 0.20
N CYS A 12 -16.16 1.66 0.85
CA CYS A 12 -14.86 1.06 0.59
C CYS A 12 -14.45 -0.01 1.61
N LEU A 13 -15.04 -0.07 2.81
CA LEU A 13 -14.62 -0.94 3.91
C LEU A 13 -13.20 -0.63 4.42
N LEU A 14 -12.89 0.66 4.59
CA LEU A 14 -11.63 1.11 5.20
C LEU A 14 -11.46 0.60 6.64
N LYS A 15 -12.56 0.50 7.39
CA LYS A 15 -12.60 0.22 8.83
C LYS A 15 -11.80 1.24 9.65
N THR A 16 -11.78 1.04 10.96
CA THR A 16 -11.03 1.90 11.90
C THR A 16 -9.56 2.05 11.49
N ARG A 17 -8.87 0.96 11.14
CA ARG A 17 -7.44 1.03 10.81
C ARG A 17 -7.15 1.83 9.54
N GLY A 18 -7.92 1.63 8.47
CA GLY A 18 -7.77 2.41 7.24
C GLY A 18 -8.05 3.90 7.46
N ALA A 19 -9.05 4.22 8.30
CA ALA A 19 -9.36 5.59 8.69
C ALA A 19 -8.24 6.25 9.51
N THR A 20 -7.65 5.55 10.48
CA THR A 20 -6.51 6.06 11.25
C THR A 20 -5.30 6.37 10.36
N LEU A 21 -4.94 5.44 9.47
CA LEU A 21 -3.84 5.66 8.53
C LEU A 21 -4.10 6.82 7.55
N LEU A 22 -5.35 6.94 7.09
CA LEU A 22 -5.76 8.09 6.28
C LEU A 22 -5.65 9.39 7.08
N SER A 23 -6.01 9.39 8.36
CA SER A 23 -5.92 10.56 9.22
C SER A 23 -4.48 10.99 9.47
N GLU A 24 -3.53 10.05 9.59
CA GLU A 24 -2.09 10.35 9.71
C GLU A 24 -1.58 11.11 8.47
N VAL A 25 -1.86 10.57 7.28
CA VAL A 25 -1.49 11.20 6.00
C VAL A 25 -2.15 12.57 5.86
N LEU A 26 -3.42 12.69 6.22
CA LEU A 26 -4.12 13.95 6.12
C LEU A 26 -3.67 14.95 7.20
N SER A 27 -3.12 14.56 8.35
CA SER A 27 -2.85 15.51 9.43
C SER A 27 -1.86 16.60 9.06
N ASP A 28 -0.81 16.27 8.30
CA ASP A 28 0.26 17.22 7.94
C ASP A 28 0.18 17.72 6.49
N GLU A 29 -0.70 17.14 5.68
CA GLU A 29 -0.69 17.31 4.23
C GLU A 29 -2.09 17.60 3.65
N HIS A 30 -2.15 17.95 2.38
CA HIS A 30 -3.35 18.17 1.58
C HIS A 30 -4.28 19.31 2.07
N GLU A 31 -3.74 20.46 2.49
CA GLU A 31 -4.49 21.65 2.94
C GLU A 31 -5.55 22.18 1.93
N ALA A 32 -5.42 21.79 0.65
CA ALA A 32 -6.35 22.14 -0.42
C ALA A 32 -7.59 21.21 -0.50
N LEU A 33 -7.73 20.23 0.40
CA LEU A 33 -8.86 19.31 0.42
C LEU A 33 -10.17 20.07 0.69
N GLU A 34 -11.18 19.81 -0.15
CA GLU A 34 -12.51 20.41 -0.08
C GLU A 34 -13.57 19.38 0.29
N ILE A 35 -13.40 18.12 -0.16
CA ILE A 35 -14.37 17.05 0.05
C ILE A 35 -13.66 15.80 0.54
N LEU A 36 -14.09 15.28 1.69
CA LEU A 36 -13.72 13.96 2.20
C LEU A 36 -14.99 13.14 2.40
N ASN A 37 -15.19 12.14 1.54
CA ASN A 37 -16.30 11.20 1.64
C ASN A 37 -15.82 9.82 2.10
N LEU A 38 -16.22 9.44 3.31
CA LEU A 38 -15.94 8.14 3.94
C LEU A 38 -17.23 7.45 4.41
N THR A 39 -18.37 7.69 3.75
CA THR A 39 -19.63 7.04 4.11
C THR A 39 -19.55 5.51 4.02
N ASN A 40 -20.23 4.79 4.92
CA ASN A 40 -20.33 3.32 4.90
C ASN A 40 -18.98 2.59 4.87
N ASN A 41 -18.11 2.85 5.86
CA ASN A 41 -16.78 2.22 5.92
C ASN A 41 -16.55 1.35 7.16
N GLU A 42 -17.56 1.15 8.01
CA GLU A 42 -17.42 0.44 9.30
C GLU A 42 -16.31 1.04 10.18
N ILE A 43 -16.21 2.37 10.21
CA ILE A 43 -15.20 3.08 11.02
C ILE A 43 -15.72 3.19 12.46
N GLY A 44 -14.94 2.68 13.41
CA GLY A 44 -15.23 2.79 14.84
C GLY A 44 -14.80 4.13 15.47
N PRO A 45 -15.02 4.31 16.79
CA PRO A 45 -14.83 5.58 17.49
C PRO A 45 -13.42 6.18 17.34
N ASN A 46 -12.38 5.35 17.52
CA ASN A 46 -10.98 5.81 17.44
C ASN A 46 -10.63 6.39 16.07
N GLY A 47 -11.11 5.76 14.99
CA GLY A 47 -10.89 6.23 13.63
C GLY A 47 -11.65 7.52 13.35
N GLY A 48 -12.88 7.64 13.86
CA GLY A 48 -13.69 8.86 13.75
C GLY A 48 -13.04 10.07 14.42
N LEU A 49 -12.53 9.91 15.65
CA LEU A 49 -11.81 10.97 16.35
C LEU A 49 -10.52 11.38 15.64
N SER A 50 -9.72 10.39 15.20
CA SER A 50 -8.48 10.65 14.47
C SER A 50 -8.73 11.44 13.18
N LEU A 51 -9.78 11.08 12.44
CA LEU A 51 -10.22 11.81 11.24
C LEU A 51 -10.64 13.25 11.57
N ALA A 52 -11.39 13.47 12.65
CA ALA A 52 -11.83 14.80 13.05
C ALA A 52 -10.63 15.72 13.37
N SER A 53 -9.66 15.23 14.14
CA SER A 53 -8.45 15.98 14.46
C SER A 53 -7.58 16.25 13.22
N ALA A 54 -7.48 15.30 12.28
CA ALA A 54 -6.72 15.48 11.03
C ALA A 54 -7.28 16.58 10.10
N MET A 55 -8.53 17.01 10.31
CA MET A 55 -9.13 18.10 9.53
C MET A 55 -8.69 19.49 10.00
N ALA A 56 -7.97 19.62 11.12
CA ALA A 56 -7.63 20.90 11.74
C ALA A 56 -6.99 21.94 10.81
N ASN A 57 -6.17 21.51 9.83
CA ASN A 57 -5.52 22.38 8.86
C ASN A 57 -6.22 22.45 7.48
N LYS A 58 -7.39 21.83 7.32
CA LYS A 58 -8.17 21.81 6.07
C LYS A 58 -9.06 23.03 5.94
N ILE A 59 -8.45 24.20 5.78
CA ILE A 59 -9.13 25.50 5.73
C ILE A 59 -10.11 25.64 4.54
N ASN A 60 -9.98 24.81 3.52
CA ASN A 60 -10.85 24.80 2.34
C ASN A 60 -11.93 23.71 2.38
N LEU A 61 -12.00 22.93 3.47
CA LEU A 61 -12.95 21.83 3.60
C LEU A 61 -14.39 22.37 3.53
N GLN A 62 -15.18 21.78 2.65
CA GLN A 62 -16.59 22.13 2.42
C GLN A 62 -17.50 20.98 2.83
N SER A 63 -17.04 19.73 2.74
CA SER A 63 -17.85 18.56 3.04
C SER A 63 -17.02 17.43 3.64
N LEU A 64 -17.39 17.02 4.85
CA LEU A 64 -16.91 15.83 5.55
C LEU A 64 -18.09 14.87 5.72
N LEU A 65 -18.15 13.81 4.91
CA LEU A 65 -19.25 12.86 4.89
C LEU A 65 -18.83 11.57 5.59
N LEU A 66 -19.42 11.30 6.75
CA LEU A 66 -19.08 10.16 7.61
C LEU A 66 -20.29 9.28 7.97
N ASP A 67 -21.45 9.47 7.32
CA ASP A 67 -22.66 8.67 7.51
C ASP A 67 -22.43 7.16 7.35
N GLY A 68 -23.17 6.34 8.08
CA GLY A 68 -23.10 4.87 7.98
C GLY A 68 -21.81 4.26 8.54
N ASN A 69 -21.20 4.91 9.53
CA ASN A 69 -20.08 4.39 10.30
C ASN A 69 -20.49 4.07 11.76
N GLN A 70 -19.63 3.33 12.47
CA GLN A 70 -19.89 2.72 13.77
C GLN A 70 -19.32 3.55 14.93
N PHE A 71 -19.63 4.84 14.96
CA PHE A 71 -19.06 5.76 15.97
C PHE A 71 -19.71 5.62 17.35
N GLY A 72 -21.01 5.31 17.42
CA GLY A 72 -21.77 5.44 18.66
C GLY A 72 -22.08 6.92 19.00
N GLN A 73 -23.11 7.12 19.82
CA GLN A 73 -23.60 8.46 20.18
C GLN A 73 -22.53 9.36 20.83
N GLU A 74 -21.74 8.83 21.77
CA GLU A 74 -20.73 9.60 22.50
C GLU A 74 -19.62 10.11 21.56
N CYS A 75 -19.11 9.25 20.68
CA CYS A 75 -18.07 9.64 19.73
C CYS A 75 -18.58 10.69 18.74
N ARG A 76 -19.84 10.61 18.30
CA ARG A 76 -20.43 11.63 17.41
C ARG A 76 -20.45 13.01 18.04
N GLU A 77 -20.76 13.08 19.34
CA GLU A 77 -20.69 14.31 20.11
C GLU A 77 -19.25 14.83 20.18
N MET A 78 -18.28 13.95 20.45
CA MET A 78 -16.85 14.31 20.46
C MET A 78 -16.34 14.78 19.09
N ILE A 79 -16.71 14.12 17.99
CA ILE A 79 -16.37 14.55 16.62
C ILE A 79 -16.92 15.94 16.34
N MET A 80 -18.18 16.21 16.74
CA MET A 80 -18.77 17.54 16.60
C MET A 80 -18.03 18.59 17.44
N GLU A 81 -17.62 18.26 18.66
CA GLU A 81 -16.83 19.16 19.52
C GLU A 81 -15.45 19.45 18.93
N GLU A 82 -14.76 18.42 18.44
CA GLU A 82 -13.44 18.55 17.82
C GLU A 82 -13.50 19.45 16.58
N LEU A 83 -14.47 19.24 15.70
CA LEU A 83 -14.65 20.09 14.51
C LEU A 83 -15.05 21.53 14.87
N ARG A 84 -15.76 21.76 15.98
CA ARG A 84 -16.04 23.11 16.50
C ARG A 84 -14.78 23.83 16.94
N LEU A 85 -13.81 23.14 17.55
CA LEU A 85 -12.52 23.76 17.95
C LEU A 85 -11.80 24.38 16.76
N PHE A 86 -11.95 23.78 15.57
CA PHE A 86 -11.34 24.24 14.33
C PHE A 86 -12.27 25.09 13.43
N ASN A 87 -13.48 25.42 13.89
CA ASN A 87 -14.53 26.13 13.12
C ASN A 87 -14.99 25.38 11.85
N LEU A 88 -14.90 24.05 11.86
CA LEU A 88 -15.27 23.16 10.75
C LEU A 88 -16.63 22.48 10.94
N GLU A 89 -17.38 22.85 11.98
CA GLU A 89 -18.71 22.33 12.30
C GLU A 89 -19.71 22.35 11.11
N HIS A 90 -19.57 23.35 10.23
CA HIS A 90 -20.44 23.54 9.06
C HIS A 90 -20.13 22.58 7.90
N THR A 91 -18.97 21.93 7.94
CA THR A 91 -18.49 21.01 6.89
C THR A 91 -19.02 19.60 7.09
N LEU A 92 -19.36 19.24 8.33
CA LEU A 92 -19.84 17.91 8.68
C LEU A 92 -21.22 17.67 8.05
N GLY A 93 -21.32 16.58 7.29
CA GLY A 93 -22.58 16.07 6.78
C GLY A 93 -23.48 15.53 7.88
N SER A 94 -24.49 14.76 7.50
CA SER A 94 -25.22 13.99 8.50
C SER A 94 -24.27 13.00 9.19
N LEU A 95 -24.64 12.61 10.40
CA LEU A 95 -24.09 11.47 11.09
C LEU A 95 -25.30 10.62 11.47
N GLU A 96 -25.79 9.77 10.58
CA GLU A 96 -26.78 8.72 10.89
C GLU A 96 -26.04 7.38 11.07
N GLU A 97 -26.46 6.56 12.04
CA GLU A 97 -25.95 5.18 12.16
C GLU A 97 -26.67 4.32 11.13
N ASP A 98 -25.95 3.37 10.55
CA ASP A 98 -26.62 2.21 9.99
C ASP A 98 -26.92 1.29 11.18
N ASP A 99 -28.21 1.20 11.57
CA ASP A 99 -28.74 0.32 12.62
C ASP A 99 -28.56 -1.19 12.28
N SER A 100 -27.64 -1.53 11.38
CA SER A 100 -27.26 -2.90 11.10
C SER A 100 -26.63 -3.49 12.36
N GLU A 101 -27.42 -4.27 13.10
CA GLU A 101 -27.02 -5.10 14.25
C GLU A 101 -26.00 -6.20 13.86
N GLY A 102 -24.86 -5.78 13.32
CA GLY A 102 -23.66 -6.59 13.17
C GLY A 102 -22.90 -6.55 14.48
N GLU A 103 -22.68 -7.72 15.06
CA GLU A 103 -22.03 -7.93 16.35
C GLU A 103 -20.85 -6.98 16.58
N GLU A 104 -20.87 -6.29 17.73
CA GLU A 104 -19.74 -5.52 18.24
C GLU A 104 -18.58 -6.46 18.58
N GLU A 105 -17.80 -6.86 17.57
CA GLU A 105 -16.40 -7.17 17.79
C GLU A 105 -15.69 -5.84 18.00
N TYR A 106 -15.59 -5.44 19.27
CA TYR A 106 -14.44 -4.66 19.72
C TYR A 106 -13.20 -5.45 19.30
N ASP A 107 -12.66 -5.16 18.13
CA ASP A 107 -11.31 -5.56 17.78
C ASP A 107 -10.39 -4.74 18.69
N GLU A 108 -10.17 -5.25 19.90
CA GLU A 108 -8.97 -4.99 20.70
C GLU A 108 -7.77 -5.53 19.90
N GLY A 109 -7.52 -4.93 18.74
CA GLY A 109 -6.23 -4.97 18.08
C GLY A 109 -5.30 -4.10 18.91
N GLU A 110 -4.68 -4.71 19.92
CA GLU A 110 -3.39 -4.29 20.44
C GLU A 110 -2.44 -4.09 19.25
N ASP A 111 -2.39 -2.88 18.70
CA ASP A 111 -1.16 -2.35 18.13
C ASP A 111 -0.66 -1.33 19.14
N GLU A 112 0.08 -1.85 20.14
CA GLU A 112 1.06 -1.04 20.82
C GLU A 112 1.82 -0.25 19.75
N MET A 113 1.78 1.08 19.85
CA MET A 113 2.79 1.90 19.21
C MET A 113 4.11 1.54 19.89
N GLU A 114 4.78 0.49 19.42
CA GLU A 114 6.21 0.34 19.62
C GLU A 114 6.86 1.49 18.83
N GLU A 115 7.04 2.62 19.53
CA GLU A 115 8.11 3.55 19.23
C GLU A 115 9.41 2.75 19.37
N GLU A 116 9.86 2.10 18.30
CA GLU A 116 11.25 1.65 18.21
C GLU A 116 12.12 2.92 18.18
N GLU A 117 12.61 3.32 19.36
CA GLU A 117 13.77 4.20 19.43
C GLU A 117 14.92 3.51 18.70
N ILE A 118 15.34 4.11 17.58
CA ILE A 118 16.52 3.69 16.83
C ILE A 118 17.74 3.92 17.73
N ASP A 119 18.25 2.86 18.34
CA ASP A 119 19.56 2.88 18.99
C ASP A 119 20.65 2.80 17.90
N THR A 120 21.35 3.91 17.68
CA THR A 120 22.31 4.10 16.58
C THR A 120 23.71 3.52 16.85
N GLU A 121 23.86 2.50 17.69
CA GLU A 121 25.21 2.08 18.15
C GLU A 121 25.81 0.79 17.57
N ASP A 122 25.13 -0.01 16.75
CA ASP A 122 25.72 -1.25 16.19
C ASP A 122 25.80 -1.28 14.64
N LEU A 123 26.47 -0.29 14.06
CA LEU A 123 27.10 -0.43 12.74
C LEU A 123 28.54 -0.93 12.91
N GLU A 124 28.71 -2.20 13.26
CA GLU A 124 29.99 -2.87 13.11
C GLU A 124 30.15 -3.40 11.68
N TYR A 125 31.21 -2.89 11.04
CA TYR A 125 31.76 -3.29 9.76
C TYR A 125 31.91 -4.81 9.67
N ILE A 126 31.35 -5.43 8.64
CA ILE A 126 31.80 -6.75 8.20
C ILE A 126 32.73 -6.54 7.01
N GLU A 127 34.01 -6.78 7.28
CA GLU A 127 35.09 -6.88 6.30
C GLU A 127 34.86 -8.06 5.35
N ASP A 128 35.30 -7.85 4.11
CA ASP A 128 35.48 -8.85 3.07
C ASP A 128 36.24 -10.07 3.58
N ASP A 129 35.82 -11.28 3.17
CA ASP A 129 36.79 -12.35 2.92
C ASP A 129 36.28 -13.28 1.80
N ASP A 130 36.96 -13.18 0.66
CA ASP A 130 37.04 -14.18 -0.39
C ASP A 130 37.66 -15.47 0.19
N GLU A 131 37.07 -16.64 -0.06
CA GLU A 131 37.90 -17.82 -0.35
C GLU A 131 37.13 -18.86 -1.20
N CYS A 132 37.69 -19.10 -2.39
CA CYS A 132 37.33 -20.16 -3.31
C CYS A 132 37.99 -21.48 -2.86
N ALA A 133 37.26 -22.60 -2.90
CA ALA A 133 37.87 -23.92 -3.02
C ALA A 133 36.93 -24.88 -3.77
N GLU A 134 37.42 -25.39 -4.90
CA GLU A 134 36.94 -26.59 -5.58
C GLU A 134 37.36 -27.84 -4.77
N ASP A 135 36.53 -28.90 -4.73
CA ASP A 135 36.85 -30.17 -5.39
C ASP A 135 35.68 -31.18 -5.29
N ASP A 136 35.59 -32.01 -6.33
CA ASP A 136 34.62 -33.07 -6.60
C ASP A 136 34.72 -34.28 -5.64
N GLU A 137 33.64 -35.06 -5.49
CA GLU A 137 33.63 -36.49 -5.88
C GLU A 137 32.21 -37.11 -5.78
N GLU A 138 31.87 -37.90 -6.81
CA GLU A 138 30.63 -38.68 -6.98
C GLU A 138 30.51 -39.82 -5.95
N THR A 139 29.28 -40.25 -5.65
CA THR A 139 28.87 -41.67 -5.76
C THR A 139 27.36 -41.85 -5.68
N ASP A 140 26.90 -42.76 -6.54
CA ASP A 140 25.55 -43.22 -6.86
C ASP A 140 24.99 -44.17 -5.78
N ASP A 141 23.70 -44.08 -5.45
CA ASP A 141 22.81 -45.25 -5.29
C ASP A 141 21.35 -44.83 -5.04
N ALA A 142 20.46 -45.43 -5.82
CA ALA A 142 19.03 -45.19 -5.90
C ALA A 142 18.21 -45.94 -4.82
N VAL A 143 17.10 -45.34 -4.38
CA VAL A 143 15.80 -46.04 -4.21
C VAL A 143 14.62 -45.07 -4.26
N GLU A 144 13.62 -45.47 -5.04
CA GLU A 144 12.33 -44.83 -5.34
C GLU A 144 11.37 -44.81 -4.13
N ASP A 145 10.56 -43.75 -3.99
CA ASP A 145 9.09 -43.88 -4.06
C ASP A 145 8.36 -42.52 -4.12
N ALA A 146 7.20 -42.55 -4.80
CA ALA A 146 6.28 -41.50 -5.25
C ALA A 146 6.00 -40.32 -4.28
N GLU A 147 5.75 -39.09 -4.74
CA GLU A 147 4.47 -38.62 -5.31
C GLU A 147 4.66 -37.54 -6.41
N GLN A 148 3.99 -37.72 -7.55
CA GLN A 148 4.02 -36.83 -8.71
C GLN A 148 3.02 -35.68 -8.55
N GLU A 149 3.51 -34.46 -8.29
CA GLU A 149 2.82 -33.25 -8.74
C GLU A 149 3.31 -32.90 -10.15
N ILE A 150 2.38 -32.91 -11.10
CA ILE A 150 2.61 -32.66 -12.52
C ILE A 150 2.87 -31.16 -12.70
N MET A 151 4.12 -30.72 -12.56
CA MET A 151 4.56 -29.46 -13.14
C MET A 151 4.82 -29.67 -14.64
N PRO A 152 4.28 -28.83 -15.54
CA PRO A 152 4.60 -28.96 -16.95
C PRO A 152 6.07 -28.61 -17.15
N ASN A 153 6.85 -29.63 -17.51
CA ASN A 153 8.24 -29.57 -17.90
C ASN A 153 8.44 -28.47 -18.97
N ARG A 154 9.00 -27.33 -18.57
CA ARG A 154 9.44 -26.27 -19.48
C ARG A 154 10.96 -26.30 -19.56
N ASN A 155 11.46 -27.30 -20.27
CA ASN A 155 12.79 -27.26 -20.86
C ASN A 155 12.78 -26.27 -22.06
N VAL A 156 12.56 -24.99 -21.75
CA VAL A 156 12.74 -23.87 -22.67
C VAL A 156 13.96 -23.13 -22.16
N LEU A 157 15.05 -23.21 -22.94
CA LEU A 157 16.20 -22.30 -22.96
C LEU A 157 16.15 -21.26 -21.83
N ARG A 158 16.99 -21.42 -20.78
CA ARG A 158 17.18 -20.39 -19.75
C ARG A 158 17.62 -19.10 -20.46
N SER A 159 16.65 -18.28 -20.83
CA SER A 159 16.89 -16.87 -21.11
C SER A 159 17.42 -16.32 -19.78
N GLU A 160 18.58 -15.69 -19.81
CA GLU A 160 19.13 -15.02 -18.63
C GLU A 160 18.03 -14.17 -18.00
N VAL A 161 17.76 -14.42 -16.72
CA VAL A 161 16.75 -13.65 -15.96
C VAL A 161 17.23 -12.20 -15.98
N THR A 162 16.44 -11.32 -16.54
CA THR A 162 16.82 -9.91 -16.62
C THR A 162 16.83 -9.28 -15.22
N PRO A 163 17.67 -8.25 -14.94
CA PRO A 163 17.68 -7.59 -13.63
C PRO A 163 16.30 -7.08 -13.20
N VAL A 164 15.50 -6.58 -14.14
CA VAL A 164 14.11 -6.15 -13.87
C VAL A 164 13.19 -7.31 -13.52
N GLU A 165 13.34 -8.47 -14.17
CA GLU A 165 12.58 -9.68 -13.82
C GLU A 165 12.99 -10.21 -12.44
N ALA A 166 14.29 -10.21 -12.13
CA ALA A 166 14.80 -10.59 -10.81
C ALA A 166 14.24 -9.67 -9.72
N PHE A 167 14.29 -8.36 -9.92
CA PHE A 167 13.69 -7.37 -9.04
C PHE A 167 12.19 -7.60 -8.83
N CYS A 168 11.44 -7.78 -9.92
CA CYS A 168 9.99 -8.00 -9.86
C CYS A 168 9.60 -9.34 -9.22
N ARG A 169 10.47 -10.35 -9.23
CA ARG A 169 10.21 -11.66 -8.61
C ARG A 169 10.66 -11.77 -7.16
N ALA A 170 11.64 -10.98 -6.74
CA ALA A 170 12.13 -11.01 -5.37
C ALA A 170 11.02 -10.69 -4.37
N GLU A 171 10.94 -11.45 -3.29
CA GLU A 171 9.97 -11.21 -2.22
C GLU A 171 10.19 -9.85 -1.56
N GLN A 172 11.46 -9.53 -1.28
CA GLN A 172 11.93 -8.25 -0.76
C GLN A 172 13.05 -7.70 -1.66
N PRO A 173 12.73 -6.86 -2.65
CA PRO A 173 13.74 -6.28 -3.52
C PRO A 173 14.57 -5.22 -2.78
N THR A 174 15.88 -5.23 -3.00
CA THR A 174 16.82 -4.28 -2.39
C THR A 174 17.18 -3.13 -3.33
N LEU A 175 17.78 -2.07 -2.77
CA LEU A 175 18.31 -0.96 -3.58
C LEU A 175 19.37 -1.44 -4.58
N ALA A 176 20.24 -2.36 -4.18
CA ALA A 176 21.26 -2.94 -5.07
C ALA A 176 20.63 -3.61 -6.31
N MET A 177 19.57 -4.41 -6.11
CA MET A 177 18.83 -5.02 -7.23
C MET A 177 18.21 -3.98 -8.16
N PHE A 178 17.72 -2.86 -7.62
CA PHE A 178 17.20 -1.76 -8.42
C PHE A 178 18.30 -1.05 -9.22
N GLU A 179 19.47 -0.88 -8.62
CA GLU A 179 20.63 -0.24 -9.24
C GLU A 179 21.24 -1.06 -10.39
N GLU A 180 21.15 -2.40 -10.31
CA GLU A 180 21.53 -3.33 -11.39
C GLU A 180 20.69 -3.19 -12.66
N ILE A 181 19.48 -2.62 -12.56
CA ILE A 181 18.65 -2.30 -13.73
C ILE A 181 19.28 -1.12 -14.48
N ASP A 182 19.54 -1.27 -15.78
CA ASP A 182 20.21 -0.26 -16.61
C ASP A 182 19.59 1.15 -16.42
N ALA A 183 20.46 2.07 -16.01
CA ALA A 183 20.10 3.43 -15.63
C ALA A 183 19.65 4.32 -16.80
N LYS A 184 19.88 3.91 -18.07
CA LYS A 184 19.51 4.75 -19.23
C LYS A 184 18.04 5.13 -19.27
N ASP A 185 17.16 4.17 -18.94
CA ASP A 185 15.73 4.41 -18.75
C ASP A 185 15.12 3.21 -17.99
N ARG A 186 15.21 3.26 -16.65
CA ARG A 186 14.67 2.19 -15.78
C ARG A 186 13.17 2.05 -15.96
N THR A 187 12.43 3.14 -16.12
CA THR A 187 10.98 3.10 -16.38
C THR A 187 10.68 2.31 -17.66
N ALA A 188 11.43 2.54 -18.74
CA ALA A 188 11.28 1.76 -19.97
C ALA A 188 11.63 0.28 -19.76
N ALA A 189 12.63 -0.05 -18.93
CA ALA A 189 12.94 -1.45 -18.60
C ALA A 189 11.75 -2.15 -17.92
N PHE A 190 11.12 -1.52 -16.93
CA PHE A 190 9.89 -2.03 -16.30
C PHE A 190 8.74 -2.16 -17.30
N ARG A 191 8.48 -1.14 -18.12
CA ARG A 191 7.41 -1.18 -19.14
C ARG A 191 7.64 -2.31 -20.14
N ASN A 192 8.87 -2.50 -20.62
CA ASN A 192 9.20 -3.57 -21.57
C ASN A 192 8.99 -4.95 -20.94
N TYR A 193 9.42 -5.15 -19.69
CA TYR A 193 9.19 -6.39 -18.96
C TYR A 193 7.68 -6.66 -18.80
N LEU A 194 6.92 -5.68 -18.29
CA LEU A 194 5.48 -5.81 -18.05
C LEU A 194 4.68 -6.07 -19.35
N ASN A 195 5.04 -5.41 -20.45
CA ASN A 195 4.41 -5.63 -21.76
C ASN A 195 4.75 -7.00 -22.37
N GLY A 196 5.82 -7.65 -21.90
CA GLY A 196 6.19 -9.01 -22.30
C GLY A 196 5.38 -10.09 -21.57
N LEU A 197 4.66 -9.75 -20.50
CA LEU A 197 3.84 -10.69 -19.73
C LEU A 197 2.49 -10.97 -20.41
N PRO A 198 1.85 -12.12 -20.13
CA PRO A 198 0.49 -12.37 -20.59
C PRO A 198 -0.46 -11.28 -20.07
N GLY A 199 -1.28 -10.72 -20.96
CA GLY A 199 -2.08 -9.53 -20.67
C GLY A 199 -3.08 -9.66 -19.52
N GLU A 200 -3.52 -10.88 -19.18
CA GLU A 200 -4.41 -11.13 -18.04
C GLU A 200 -3.76 -10.82 -16.69
N PHE A 201 -2.43 -10.90 -16.61
CA PHE A 201 -1.68 -10.62 -15.38
C PHE A 201 -1.06 -9.23 -15.34
N TYR A 202 -1.13 -8.46 -16.44
CA TYR A 202 -0.45 -7.16 -16.57
C TYR A 202 -0.70 -6.25 -15.37
N LEU A 203 -1.97 -6.07 -14.97
CA LEU A 203 -2.34 -5.19 -13.86
C LEU A 203 -1.73 -5.65 -12.52
N VAL A 204 -1.75 -6.95 -12.25
CA VAL A 204 -1.23 -7.52 -11.00
C VAL A 204 0.28 -7.28 -10.91
N TYR A 205 1.02 -7.59 -11.97
CA TYR A 205 2.46 -7.36 -12.01
C TYR A 205 2.83 -5.88 -12.03
N LEU A 206 2.03 -5.03 -12.68
CA LEU A 206 2.21 -3.58 -12.67
C LEU A 206 2.09 -3.02 -11.25
N VAL A 207 1.05 -3.42 -10.52
CA VAL A 207 0.83 -3.00 -9.12
C VAL A 207 1.97 -3.47 -8.23
N PHE A 208 2.41 -4.72 -8.35
CA PHE A 208 3.56 -5.21 -7.58
C PHE A 208 4.87 -4.48 -7.93
N ALA A 209 5.10 -4.15 -9.20
CA ALA A 209 6.27 -3.34 -9.58
C ALA A 209 6.22 -1.95 -8.94
N ILE A 210 5.05 -1.31 -8.91
CA ILE A 210 4.83 -0.01 -8.26
C ILE A 210 5.13 -0.11 -6.77
N LEU A 211 4.56 -1.10 -6.08
CA LEU A 211 4.76 -1.27 -4.63
C LEU A 211 6.22 -1.52 -4.29
N LYS A 212 6.91 -2.37 -5.07
CA LYS A 212 8.34 -2.65 -4.89
C LYS A 212 9.22 -1.42 -5.12
N CYS A 213 8.94 -0.61 -6.14
CA CYS A 213 9.66 0.64 -6.35
C CYS A 213 9.33 1.67 -5.26
N SER A 214 8.07 1.72 -4.81
CA SER A 214 7.60 2.60 -3.73
C SER A 214 8.27 2.29 -2.40
N ALA A 215 8.50 1.02 -2.07
CA ALA A 215 9.20 0.61 -0.86
C ALA A 215 10.64 1.17 -0.78
N LEU A 216 11.26 1.43 -1.94
CA LEU A 216 12.62 1.97 -2.04
C LEU A 216 12.65 3.50 -2.20
N SER A 217 11.50 4.18 -2.22
CA SER A 217 11.42 5.61 -2.57
C SER A 217 12.14 6.53 -1.59
N LEU A 218 12.24 6.13 -0.31
CA LEU A 218 12.96 6.88 0.71
C LEU A 218 14.47 6.84 0.50
N GLN A 219 14.97 5.77 -0.12
CA GLN A 219 16.40 5.55 -0.36
C GLN A 219 16.81 6.03 -1.76
N SER A 220 15.90 6.01 -2.75
CA SER A 220 16.19 6.40 -4.13
C SER A 220 15.09 7.26 -4.74
N LYS A 221 15.49 8.46 -5.20
CA LYS A 221 14.62 9.37 -5.96
C LYS A 221 14.24 8.79 -7.33
N GLU A 222 15.14 8.01 -7.93
CA GLU A 222 14.89 7.31 -9.18
C GLU A 222 13.84 6.19 -8.99
N ALA A 223 13.87 5.46 -7.88
CA ALA A 223 12.84 4.46 -7.56
C ALA A 223 11.46 5.10 -7.36
N LEU A 224 11.41 6.26 -6.70
CA LEU A 224 10.21 7.07 -6.60
C LEU A 224 9.67 7.48 -7.98
N ALA A 225 10.54 8.03 -8.85
CA ALA A 225 10.15 8.45 -10.19
C ALA A 225 9.60 7.28 -11.04
N VAL A 226 10.24 6.10 -10.97
CA VAL A 226 9.75 4.89 -11.63
C VAL A 226 8.39 4.47 -11.07
N SER A 227 8.22 4.49 -9.74
CA SER A 227 6.94 4.18 -9.10
C SER A 227 5.82 5.12 -9.59
N ASP A 228 6.09 6.41 -9.71
CA ASP A 228 5.11 7.40 -10.16
C ASP A 228 4.75 7.23 -11.63
N ASP A 229 5.73 7.00 -12.49
CA ASP A 229 5.50 6.72 -13.91
C ASP A 229 4.64 5.46 -14.11
N LEU A 230 4.96 4.38 -13.39
CA LEU A 230 4.18 3.13 -13.46
C LEU A 230 2.79 3.30 -12.84
N PHE A 231 2.64 4.11 -11.79
CA PHE A 231 1.33 4.43 -11.23
C PHE A 231 0.46 5.21 -12.22
N ALA A 232 1.04 6.15 -12.96
CA ALA A 232 0.35 6.83 -14.06
C ALA A 232 -0.11 5.84 -15.15
N ASP A 233 0.71 4.83 -15.48
CA ASP A 233 0.34 3.75 -16.40
C ASP A 233 -0.84 2.93 -15.85
N ALA A 234 -0.86 2.65 -14.54
CA ALA A 234 -1.95 1.91 -13.89
C ALA A 234 -3.27 2.70 -13.93
N LEU A 235 -3.23 4.01 -13.67
CA LEU A 235 -4.39 4.90 -13.78
C LEU A 235 -4.94 4.93 -15.20
N LYS A 236 -4.05 5.05 -16.19
CA LYS A 236 -4.44 5.02 -17.60
C LYS A 236 -5.07 3.68 -17.99
N TYR A 237 -4.48 2.57 -17.58
CA TYR A 237 -5.05 1.24 -17.78
C TYR A 237 -6.46 1.13 -17.18
N ALA A 238 -6.63 1.63 -15.96
CA ALA A 238 -7.91 1.61 -15.26
C ALA A 238 -8.99 2.43 -15.99
N GLN A 239 -8.62 3.61 -16.53
CA GLN A 239 -9.50 4.45 -17.33
C GLN A 239 -9.88 3.76 -18.65
N ASP A 240 -8.90 3.28 -19.41
CA ASP A 240 -9.10 2.64 -20.71
C ASP A 240 -9.98 1.38 -20.61
N LYS A 241 -9.91 0.66 -19.48
CA LYS A 241 -10.71 -0.54 -19.21
C LYS A 241 -12.01 -0.27 -18.44
N SER A 242 -12.30 0.97 -18.06
CA SER A 242 -13.43 1.32 -17.19
C SER A 242 -13.45 0.53 -15.86
N GLN A 243 -12.26 0.28 -15.31
CA GLN A 243 -12.03 -0.49 -14.07
C GLN A 243 -11.44 0.38 -12.95
N VAL A 244 -11.63 1.71 -13.00
CA VAL A 244 -11.07 2.68 -12.03
C VAL A 244 -11.29 2.26 -10.58
N ASN A 245 -12.53 1.89 -10.22
CA ASN A 245 -12.85 1.48 -8.85
C ASN A 245 -12.16 0.18 -8.45
N SER A 246 -12.12 -0.81 -9.33
CA SER A 246 -11.47 -2.10 -9.06
C SER A 246 -9.96 -1.95 -8.89
N VAL A 247 -9.31 -1.16 -9.74
CA VAL A 247 -7.87 -0.88 -9.65
C VAL A 247 -7.55 -0.09 -8.39
N ARG A 248 -8.33 0.97 -8.10
CA ARG A 248 -8.21 1.75 -6.87
C ARG A 248 -8.34 0.86 -5.63
N ASN A 249 -9.41 0.08 -5.54
CA ASN A 249 -9.63 -0.80 -4.40
C ASN A 249 -8.51 -1.84 -4.29
N PHE A 250 -8.02 -2.38 -5.40
CA PHE A 250 -6.87 -3.28 -5.39
C PHE A 250 -5.62 -2.63 -4.81
N PHE A 251 -5.28 -1.39 -5.21
CA PHE A 251 -4.19 -0.64 -4.57
C PHE A 251 -4.42 -0.43 -3.08
N LEU A 252 -5.64 -0.04 -2.67
CA LEU A 252 -5.96 0.17 -1.26
C LEU A 252 -5.81 -1.13 -0.45
N ILE A 253 -6.22 -2.28 -0.99
CA ILE A 253 -6.01 -3.59 -0.37
C ILE A 253 -4.51 -3.87 -0.22
N GLN A 254 -3.72 -3.66 -1.29
CA GLN A 254 -2.28 -3.90 -1.28
C GLN A 254 -1.55 -2.97 -0.28
N LEU A 255 -2.02 -1.73 -0.12
CA LEU A 255 -1.49 -0.79 0.87
C LEU A 255 -2.02 -1.04 2.29
N CYS A 256 -2.82 -2.09 2.50
CA CYS A 256 -3.52 -2.40 3.75
C CYS A 256 -4.35 -1.21 4.27
N LEU A 257 -4.94 -0.44 3.35
CA LEU A 257 -5.93 0.60 3.61
C LEU A 257 -7.36 0.06 3.47
N LEU A 258 -7.52 -1.09 2.82
CA LEU A 258 -8.78 -1.81 2.63
C LEU A 258 -8.67 -3.25 3.11
N ARG A 259 -9.76 -3.84 3.61
CA ARG A 259 -9.82 -5.26 3.90
C ARG A 259 -9.86 -6.08 2.61
N CYS A 260 -9.05 -7.14 2.56
CA CYS A 260 -9.19 -8.20 1.56
C CYS A 260 -10.24 -9.21 2.02
N GLU A 261 -11.14 -9.65 1.14
CA GLU A 261 -12.09 -10.74 1.46
C GLU A 261 -11.36 -12.05 1.81
N ASP A 262 -10.18 -12.25 1.22
CA ASP A 262 -9.28 -13.34 1.57
C ASP A 262 -8.53 -13.03 2.88
N LYS A 263 -8.97 -13.69 3.96
CA LYS A 263 -8.36 -13.55 5.30
C LYS A 263 -6.91 -14.04 5.37
N SER A 264 -6.43 -14.78 4.37
CA SER A 264 -5.04 -15.24 4.30
C SER A 264 -4.10 -14.22 3.68
N PHE A 265 -4.64 -13.15 3.06
CA PHE A 265 -3.83 -12.12 2.44
C PHE A 265 -2.99 -11.38 3.49
N LYS A 266 -1.67 -11.48 3.34
CA LYS A 266 -0.68 -10.68 4.07
C LYS A 266 0.34 -10.15 3.04
N PRO A 267 0.59 -8.83 2.98
CA PRO A 267 1.61 -8.30 2.09
C PRO A 267 2.99 -8.84 2.52
N THR A 268 3.78 -9.27 1.55
CA THR A 268 5.16 -9.75 1.77
C THR A 268 6.20 -8.62 1.68
N TYR A 269 5.72 -7.38 1.52
CA TYR A 269 6.49 -6.15 1.39
C TYR A 269 6.04 -5.17 2.48
N ASP A 270 6.88 -4.18 2.83
CA ASP A 270 6.55 -3.16 3.82
C ASP A 270 5.49 -2.17 3.30
N PRO A 271 4.24 -2.23 3.78
CA PRO A 271 3.19 -1.33 3.33
C PRO A 271 3.39 0.10 3.86
N LYS A 272 4.07 0.29 5.00
CA LYS A 272 4.33 1.61 5.59
C LYS A 272 5.27 2.40 4.69
N ALA A 273 6.38 1.79 4.26
CA ALA A 273 7.31 2.39 3.29
C ALA A 273 6.58 2.78 1.98
N CYS A 274 5.68 1.92 1.50
CA CYS A 274 4.90 2.20 0.28
C CYS A 274 3.96 3.41 0.43
N ARG A 275 3.37 3.64 1.62
CA ARG A 275 2.46 4.77 1.87
C ARG A 275 3.19 6.11 1.84
N ILE A 276 4.37 6.19 2.45
CA ILE A 276 5.15 7.43 2.54
C ILE A 276 5.54 7.94 1.15
N SER A 277 5.85 7.03 0.23
CA SER A 277 6.16 7.37 -1.17
C SER A 277 5.05 8.15 -1.88
N LYS A 278 3.77 7.93 -1.51
CA LYS A 278 2.60 8.52 -2.15
C LYS A 278 2.03 9.72 -1.39
N SER A 279 2.46 9.94 -0.14
CA SER A 279 2.10 11.14 0.64
C SER A 279 2.81 12.40 0.08
N THR A 280 4.07 12.27 -0.34
CA THR A 280 4.93 13.43 -0.62
C THR A 280 4.53 14.32 -1.82
N HIS A 281 3.41 14.06 -2.51
CA HIS A 281 3.03 14.70 -3.79
C HIS A 281 1.57 15.18 -3.88
#